data_AF-A0A356L266-F1
#
_entry.id   AF-A0A356L266-F1
#
_cell.length_a   1.000
_cell.length_b   1.000
_cell.length_c   1.000
_cell.angle_alpha   90.00
_cell.angle_beta   90.00
_cell.angle_gamma   90.00
#
_symmetry.space_group_name_H-M   'P 1'
#
loop_
_entity.id
_entity.type
_entity.pdbx_description
1 polymer ?
#
loop_
_entity_poly.entity_id
_entity_poly.type
_entity_poly.pdbx_seq_one_letter_code
_entity_poly.pdbx_strand_id
1 'polypeptide(L)'
;AGVIVAIVFAKKRKMKFSVLADTVTMGLLIGQIMGRWGNFFNREAFGDYTDSLFAMAIPTDYYVGKGTLTGMVNSGIITSEMANHMQVYDGMQWITVHPTFLYESVWNLILLIVIIIYRKHKKFDGEIFLMYLWGYGLGRVWIEGLRSDSLMLPFFNMKVSQMIAAICVLVCSVLIVKKRMDTVKKQVPEGKKKQ
;
A
#
# COMPACT_ATOMS: atom_id res chain seq x y z
N ALA A 1 11.34 -11.46 8.02
CA ALA A 1 12.78 -11.14 7.98
C ALA A 1 13.09 -9.68 8.37
N GLY A 2 12.61 -8.66 7.63
CA GLY A 2 13.01 -7.25 7.86
C GLY A 2 12.73 -6.69 9.27
N VAL A 3 11.58 -6.98 9.86
CA VAL A 3 11.24 -6.51 11.23
C VAL A 3 12.18 -7.09 12.28
N ILE A 4 12.53 -8.38 12.15
CA ILE A 4 13.46 -9.06 13.08
C ILE A 4 14.84 -8.41 13.00
N VAL A 5 15.33 -8.16 11.78
CA VAL A 5 16.61 -7.47 11.56
C VAL A 5 16.59 -6.07 12.19
N ALA A 6 15.51 -5.31 12.02
CA ALA A 6 15.37 -3.99 12.62
C ALA A 6 15.38 -4.03 14.17
N ILE A 7 14.71 -5.02 14.77
CA ILE A 7 14.70 -5.21 16.23
C ILE A 7 16.10 -5.59 16.75
N VAL A 8 16.76 -6.54 16.10
CA VAL A 8 18.12 -6.98 16.46
C VAL A 8 19.11 -5.83 16.32
N PHE A 9 19.01 -5.06 15.24
CA PHE A 9 19.85 -3.89 15.00
C PHE A 9 19.62 -2.79 16.04
N ALA A 10 18.36 -2.47 16.36
CA ALA A 10 18.02 -1.50 17.39
C ALA A 10 18.60 -1.89 18.75
N LYS A 11 18.48 -3.18 19.13
CA LYS A 11 19.07 -3.72 20.36
C LYS A 11 20.60 -3.61 20.35
N LYS A 12 21.25 -4.01 19.25
CA LYS A 12 22.71 -3.95 19.10
C LYS A 12 23.26 -2.51 19.17
N ARG A 13 22.49 -1.53 18.68
CA ARG A 13 22.87 -0.10 18.68
C ARG A 13 22.34 0.69 19.87
N LYS A 14 21.65 0.06 20.84
CA LYS A 14 21.04 0.71 22.01
C LYS A 14 20.12 1.89 21.65
N MET A 15 19.44 1.80 20.51
CA MET A 15 18.53 2.85 20.02
C MET A 15 17.08 2.49 20.33
N LYS A 16 16.25 3.50 20.60
CA LYS A 16 14.80 3.32 20.68
C LYS A 16 14.27 2.87 19.32
N PHE A 17 13.58 1.74 19.29
CA PHE A 17 13.01 1.18 18.06
C PHE A 17 12.11 2.18 17.31
N SER A 18 11.33 2.99 18.04
CA SER A 18 10.45 4.00 17.43
C SER A 18 11.19 5.05 16.61
N VAL A 19 12.39 5.46 17.05
CA VAL A 19 13.22 6.44 16.32
C VAL A 19 13.80 5.80 15.06
N LEU A 20 14.22 4.54 15.16
CA LEU A 20 14.67 3.76 14.00
C LEU A 20 13.53 3.62 12.97
N ALA A 21 12.33 3.28 13.43
CA ALA A 21 11.16 3.11 12.57
C ALA A 21 10.78 4.41 11.84
N ASP A 22 10.76 5.56 12.53
CA ASP A 22 10.54 6.87 11.91
C ASP A 22 11.58 7.18 10.82
N THR A 23 12.84 6.83 11.06
CA THR A 23 13.94 7.09 10.12
C THR A 23 13.83 6.23 8.87
N VAL A 24 13.52 4.95 9.03
CA VAL A 24 13.43 3.98 7.93
C VAL A 24 12.18 4.19 7.06
N THR A 25 11.14 4.85 7.60
CA THR A 25 9.86 5.08 6.93
C THR A 25 10.00 5.69 5.52
N MET A 26 10.85 6.70 5.35
CA MET A 26 11.05 7.34 4.04
C MET A 26 11.66 6.37 3.03
N GLY A 27 12.64 5.56 3.45
CA GLY A 27 13.25 4.55 2.61
C GLY A 27 12.26 3.45 2.21
N LEU A 28 11.36 3.06 3.12
CA LEU A 28 10.30 2.09 2.82
C LEU A 28 9.36 2.61 1.73
N LEU A 29 8.91 3.86 1.84
CA LEU A 29 8.02 4.47 0.85
C LEU A 29 8.68 4.56 -0.52
N ILE A 30 9.94 5.01 -0.60
CA ILE A 30 10.67 5.07 -1.87
C ILE A 30 10.82 3.67 -2.47
N GLY A 31 11.21 2.67 -1.65
CA GLY A 31 11.31 1.29 -2.11
C GLY A 31 9.98 0.73 -2.61
N GLN A 32 8.87 1.08 -1.96
CA GLN A 32 7.53 0.69 -2.41
C GLN A 32 7.15 1.34 -3.73
N ILE A 33 7.39 2.65 -3.90
CA ILE A 33 7.13 3.37 -5.16
C ILE A 33 7.91 2.69 -6.29
N MET A 34 9.23 2.54 -6.13
CA MET A 34 10.08 1.92 -7.16
C MET A 34 9.68 0.47 -7.45
N GLY A 35 9.33 -0.30 -6.43
CA GLY A 35 8.89 -1.68 -6.60
C GLY A 35 7.64 -1.82 -7.46
N ARG A 36 6.69 -0.87 -7.38
CA ARG A 36 5.47 -0.90 -8.20
C ARG A 36 5.74 -0.67 -9.68
N TRP A 37 6.78 0.09 -10.03
CA TRP A 37 7.20 0.22 -11.42
C TRP A 37 7.77 -1.08 -11.99
N GLY A 38 8.37 -1.94 -11.15
CA GLY A 38 8.73 -3.30 -11.55
C GLY A 38 7.54 -4.10 -12.09
N ASN A 39 6.38 -3.98 -11.43
CA ASN A 39 5.15 -4.66 -11.86
C ASN A 39 4.70 -4.19 -13.25
N PHE A 40 4.88 -2.90 -13.56
CA PHE A 40 4.56 -2.35 -14.88
C PHE A 40 5.45 -2.96 -15.97
N PHE A 41 6.76 -3.00 -15.76
CA PHE A 41 7.69 -3.60 -16.71
C PHE A 41 7.48 -5.11 -16.88
N ASN A 42 7.10 -5.79 -15.79
CA ASN A 42 6.81 -7.22 -15.79
C ASN A 42 5.41 -7.57 -16.32
N ARG A 43 4.53 -6.56 -16.52
CA ARG A 43 3.12 -6.73 -16.91
C ARG A 43 2.39 -7.68 -15.95
N GLU A 44 2.51 -7.40 -14.66
CA GLU A 44 1.87 -8.17 -13.59
C GLU A 44 1.12 -7.24 -12.64
N ALA A 45 0.23 -7.81 -11.82
CA ALA A 45 -0.42 -7.11 -10.71
C ALA A 45 -1.22 -5.86 -11.14
N PHE A 46 -1.90 -5.93 -12.29
CA PHE A 46 -2.85 -4.92 -12.79
C PHE A 46 -4.26 -5.11 -12.19
N GLY A 47 -5.14 -4.14 -12.38
CA GLY A 47 -6.52 -4.23 -11.93
C GLY A 47 -7.46 -4.85 -12.96
N ASP A 48 -8.75 -4.84 -12.65
CA ASP A 48 -9.78 -5.33 -13.55
C ASP A 48 -9.94 -4.43 -14.80
N TYR A 49 -10.81 -4.86 -15.71
CA TYR A 49 -11.17 -4.13 -16.93
C TYR A 49 -11.57 -2.68 -16.63
N THR A 50 -11.14 -1.74 -17.49
CA THR A 50 -11.57 -0.35 -17.40
C THR A 50 -11.47 0.40 -18.72
N ASP A 51 -12.43 1.29 -18.95
CA ASP A 51 -12.41 2.27 -20.04
C ASP A 51 -12.07 3.69 -19.57
N SER A 52 -11.48 3.82 -18.38
CA SER A 52 -11.09 5.13 -17.86
C SER A 52 -10.03 5.82 -18.72
N LEU A 53 -9.90 7.14 -18.62
CA LEU A 53 -8.87 7.93 -19.33
C LEU A 53 -7.44 7.42 -19.09
N PHE A 54 -7.20 6.81 -17.92
CA PHE A 54 -5.90 6.27 -17.54
C PHE A 54 -5.82 4.76 -17.75
N ALA A 55 -6.72 4.16 -18.53
CA ALA A 55 -6.67 2.74 -18.83
C ALA A 55 -5.30 2.38 -19.44
N MET A 56 -4.71 1.30 -18.92
CA MET A 56 -3.47 0.76 -19.44
C MET A 56 -3.80 -0.42 -20.33
N ALA A 57 -3.29 -0.40 -21.55
CA ALA A 57 -3.47 -1.52 -22.45
C ALA A 57 -2.33 -2.54 -22.32
N ILE A 58 -2.69 -3.82 -22.24
CA ILE A 58 -1.74 -4.93 -22.19
C ILE A 58 -1.94 -5.80 -23.43
N PRO A 59 -0.90 -6.08 -24.24
CA PRO A 59 -1.00 -7.00 -25.35
C PRO A 59 -1.16 -8.44 -24.84
N THR A 60 -2.30 -9.07 -25.10
CA THR A 60 -2.62 -10.42 -24.61
C THR A 60 -1.94 -11.50 -25.45
N ASP A 61 -1.56 -11.21 -26.70
CA ASP A 61 -0.77 -12.11 -27.55
C ASP A 61 0.56 -12.50 -26.91
N TYR A 62 1.12 -11.62 -26.07
CA TYR A 62 2.31 -11.93 -25.27
C TYR A 62 2.07 -13.14 -24.36
N TYR A 63 0.90 -13.24 -23.73
CA TYR A 63 0.55 -14.35 -22.85
C TYR A 63 0.12 -15.60 -23.63
N VAL A 64 -0.47 -15.43 -24.82
CA VAL A 64 -0.78 -16.53 -25.74
C VAL A 64 0.52 -17.18 -26.23
N GLY A 65 1.47 -16.38 -26.71
CA GLY A 65 2.76 -16.86 -27.20
C GLY A 65 3.61 -17.56 -26.13
N LYS A 66 3.41 -17.20 -24.84
CA LYS A 66 4.03 -17.88 -23.69
C LYS A 66 3.24 -19.09 -23.17
N GLY A 67 2.03 -19.34 -23.68
CA GLY A 67 1.14 -20.39 -23.18
C GLY A 67 0.62 -20.15 -21.77
N THR A 68 0.72 -18.92 -21.23
CA THR A 68 0.32 -18.59 -19.85
C THR A 68 -1.11 -18.07 -19.75
N LEU A 69 -1.76 -17.74 -20.87
CA LEU A 69 -3.09 -17.14 -20.88
C LEU A 69 -4.13 -18.01 -20.16
N THR A 70 -4.19 -19.31 -20.47
CA THR A 70 -5.11 -20.26 -19.84
C THR A 70 -4.89 -20.35 -18.33
N GLY A 71 -3.63 -20.31 -17.87
CA GLY A 71 -3.29 -20.29 -16.45
C GLY A 71 -3.74 -19.00 -15.75
N MET A 72 -3.65 -17.85 -16.44
CA MET A 72 -4.08 -16.56 -15.91
C MET A 72 -5.61 -16.44 -15.81
N VAL A 73 -6.35 -17.04 -16.75
CA VAL A 73 -7.82 -17.13 -16.69
C VAL A 73 -8.24 -18.06 -15.55
N ASN A 74 -7.65 -19.26 -15.46
CA ASN A 74 -7.99 -20.23 -14.42
C ASN A 74 -7.65 -19.75 -12.99
N SER A 75 -6.62 -18.92 -12.86
CA SER A 75 -6.25 -18.31 -11.57
C SER A 75 -7.07 -17.07 -11.21
N GLY A 76 -7.93 -16.59 -12.12
CA GLY A 76 -8.73 -15.38 -11.92
C GLY A 76 -7.95 -14.07 -12.03
N ILE A 77 -6.71 -14.10 -12.51
CA ILE A 77 -5.91 -12.87 -12.78
C ILE A 77 -6.51 -12.13 -13.97
N ILE A 78 -6.87 -12.87 -15.03
CA ILE A 78 -7.70 -12.38 -16.12
C ILE A 78 -9.13 -12.76 -15.77
N THR A 79 -9.92 -11.76 -15.41
CA THR A 79 -11.33 -11.93 -15.06
C THR A 79 -12.17 -12.24 -16.31
N SER A 80 -13.39 -12.73 -16.12
CA SER A 80 -14.32 -12.92 -17.23
C SER A 80 -14.68 -11.59 -17.90
N GLU A 81 -14.74 -10.50 -17.13
CA GLU A 81 -15.00 -9.16 -17.66
C GLU A 81 -13.86 -8.71 -18.57
N MET A 82 -12.61 -8.94 -18.15
CA MET A 82 -11.43 -8.74 -18.95
C MET A 82 -11.48 -9.54 -20.26
N ALA A 83 -11.77 -10.84 -20.18
CA ALA A 83 -11.85 -11.71 -21.36
C ALA A 83 -12.92 -11.26 -22.38
N ASN A 84 -14.05 -10.75 -21.90
CA ASN A 84 -15.15 -10.28 -22.77
C ASN A 84 -14.83 -8.98 -23.53
N HIS A 85 -13.87 -8.19 -23.04
CA HIS A 85 -13.47 -6.93 -23.66
C HIS A 85 -12.11 -6.99 -24.35
N MET A 86 -11.61 -8.20 -24.65
CA MET A 86 -10.43 -8.34 -25.50
C MET A 86 -10.74 -7.83 -26.90
N GLN A 87 -9.91 -6.92 -27.39
CA GLN A 87 -10.04 -6.35 -28.72
C GLN A 87 -8.86 -6.78 -29.59
N VAL A 88 -9.08 -6.82 -30.90
CA VAL A 88 -8.02 -7.03 -31.89
C VAL A 88 -7.78 -5.69 -32.59
N TYR A 89 -6.58 -5.15 -32.49
CA TYR A 89 -6.18 -3.96 -33.23
C TYR A 89 -4.87 -4.23 -33.96
N ASP A 90 -4.86 -3.99 -35.27
CA ASP A 90 -3.69 -4.22 -36.14
C ASP A 90 -3.11 -5.63 -36.05
N GLY A 91 -4.00 -6.64 -35.99
CA GLY A 91 -3.60 -8.05 -35.86
C GLY A 91 -3.06 -8.44 -34.48
N MET A 92 -3.03 -7.53 -33.51
CA MET A 92 -2.66 -7.83 -32.12
C MET A 92 -3.84 -7.81 -31.16
N GLN A 93 -3.93 -8.82 -30.29
CA GLN A 93 -4.89 -8.86 -29.20
C GLN A 93 -4.39 -8.07 -28.00
N TRP A 94 -5.27 -7.25 -27.43
CA TRP A 94 -4.96 -6.39 -26.31
C TRP A 94 -6.20 -6.19 -25.42
N ILE A 95 -5.93 -5.80 -24.18
CA ILE A 95 -6.94 -5.58 -23.15
C ILE A 95 -6.64 -4.32 -22.35
N THR A 96 -7.67 -3.55 -22.02
CA THR A 96 -7.59 -2.37 -21.16
C THR A 96 -7.84 -2.73 -19.70
N VAL A 97 -6.96 -2.29 -18.81
CA VAL A 97 -7.02 -2.58 -17.38
C VAL A 97 -6.68 -1.36 -16.54
N HIS A 98 -7.13 -1.37 -15.29
CA HIS A 98 -6.69 -0.37 -14.33
C HIS A 98 -5.18 -0.47 -14.08
N PRO A 99 -4.39 0.62 -14.27
CA PRO A 99 -2.99 0.66 -13.88
C PRO A 99 -2.85 0.81 -12.36
N THR A 100 -3.21 -0.23 -11.61
CA THR A 100 -3.09 -0.28 -10.15
C THR A 100 -1.67 0.04 -9.69
N PHE A 101 -0.64 -0.34 -10.44
CA PHE A 101 0.75 0.04 -10.16
C PHE A 101 0.94 1.56 -10.06
N LEU A 102 0.28 2.31 -10.94
CA LEU A 102 0.35 3.77 -11.00
C LEU A 102 -0.39 4.37 -9.83
N TYR A 103 -1.60 3.86 -9.54
CA TYR A 103 -2.39 4.29 -8.38
C TYR A 103 -1.63 4.05 -7.07
N GLU A 104 -0.99 2.88 -6.91
CA GLU A 104 -0.17 2.55 -5.74
C GLU A 104 1.07 3.46 -5.66
N SER A 105 1.75 3.70 -6.79
CA SER A 105 2.92 4.58 -6.84
C SER A 105 2.59 6.02 -6.47
N VAL A 106 1.52 6.57 -7.05
CA VAL A 106 1.06 7.95 -6.81
C VAL A 106 0.58 8.10 -5.36
N TRP A 107 -0.17 7.14 -4.83
CA TRP A 107 -0.59 7.17 -3.43
C TRP A 107 0.61 7.18 -2.47
N ASN A 108 1.60 6.31 -2.70
CA ASN A 108 2.81 6.28 -1.87
C ASN A 108 3.65 7.55 -2.02
N LEU A 109 3.67 8.17 -3.20
CA LEU A 109 4.33 9.46 -3.41
C LEU A 109 3.63 10.58 -2.64
N ILE A 110 2.31 10.66 -2.69
CA ILE A 110 1.52 11.62 -1.90
C ILE A 110 1.79 11.41 -0.41
N LEU A 111 1.75 10.16 0.06
CA LEU A 111 2.04 9.82 1.45
C LEU A 111 3.48 10.22 1.87
N LEU A 112 4.46 10.01 0.99
CA LEU A 112 5.85 10.45 1.21
C LEU A 112 5.94 11.97 1.34
N ILE A 113 5.31 12.72 0.44
CA ILE A 113 5.28 14.20 0.49
C ILE A 113 4.64 14.68 1.80
N VAL A 114 3.48 14.12 2.16
CA VAL A 114 2.77 14.45 3.41
C VAL A 114 3.66 14.19 4.62
N ILE A 115 4.35 13.05 4.68
CA ILE A 115 5.26 12.70 5.78
C ILE A 115 6.47 13.65 5.81
N ILE A 116 7.06 13.98 4.67
CA ILE A 116 8.20 14.90 4.60
C ILE A 116 7.83 16.29 5.10
N ILE A 117 6.65 16.80 4.73
CA ILE A 117 6.16 18.09 5.22
C ILE A 117 5.86 18.01 6.71
N TYR A 118 5.17 16.95 7.14
CA TYR A 118 4.76 16.78 8.55
C TYR A 118 5.92 16.49 9.50
N ARG A 119 7.08 16.03 9.01
CA ARG A 119 8.22 15.62 9.86
C ARG A 119 8.66 16.67 10.88
N LYS A 120 8.48 17.96 10.58
CA LYS A 120 8.84 19.09 11.47
C LYS A 120 7.83 19.29 12.60
N HIS A 121 6.62 18.73 12.49
CA HIS A 121 5.52 18.87 13.44
C HIS A 121 5.34 17.64 14.35
N LYS A 122 6.26 16.66 14.29
CA LYS A 122 6.19 15.47 15.13
C LYS A 122 6.21 15.83 16.62
N LYS A 123 5.37 15.15 17.40
CA LYS A 123 5.19 15.34 18.84
C LYS A 123 5.80 14.21 19.67
N PHE A 124 6.02 13.03 19.08
CA PHE A 124 6.63 11.89 19.77
C PHE A 124 7.41 10.95 18.85
N ASP A 125 8.31 10.15 19.43
CA ASP A 125 9.09 9.14 18.70
C ASP A 125 8.19 7.97 18.23
N GLY A 126 8.16 7.71 16.93
CA GLY A 126 7.32 6.70 16.28
C GLY A 126 6.05 7.25 15.63
N GLU A 127 5.81 8.57 15.70
CA GLU A 127 4.62 9.18 15.10
C GLU A 127 4.64 9.08 13.57
N ILE A 128 5.80 9.30 12.95
CA ILE A 128 5.95 9.27 11.49
C ILE A 128 5.71 7.86 10.97
N PHE A 129 6.24 6.85 11.66
CA PHE A 129 5.99 5.46 11.31
C PHE A 129 4.51 5.07 11.47
N LEU A 130 3.83 5.54 12.52
CA LEU A 130 2.40 5.30 12.69
C LEU A 130 1.55 5.99 11.61
N MET A 131 1.91 7.22 11.22
CA MET A 131 1.27 7.92 10.11
C MET A 131 1.48 7.19 8.78
N TYR A 132 2.66 6.63 8.58
CA TYR A 132 2.94 5.77 7.43
C TYR A 132 2.05 4.52 7.43
N LEU A 133 1.98 3.77 8.52
CA LEU A 133 1.13 2.57 8.61
C LEU A 133 -0.35 2.91 8.36
N TRP A 134 -0.80 4.02 8.93
CA TRP A 134 -2.17 4.52 8.74
C TRP A 134 -2.43 4.90 7.27
N GLY A 135 -1.59 5.75 6.67
CA GLY A 135 -1.80 6.22 5.30
C GLY A 135 -1.62 5.12 4.26
N TYR A 136 -0.67 4.20 4.49
CA TYR A 136 -0.48 3.04 3.63
C TYR A 136 -1.67 2.07 3.73
N GLY A 137 -2.19 1.85 4.94
CA GLY A 137 -3.38 1.04 5.16
C GLY A 137 -4.60 1.60 4.43
N LEU A 138 -4.80 2.93 4.43
CA LEU A 138 -5.89 3.56 3.66
C LEU A 138 -5.74 3.34 2.15
N GLY A 139 -4.52 3.52 1.62
CA GLY A 139 -4.25 3.23 0.21
C GLY A 139 -4.53 1.77 -0.14
N ARG A 140 -4.21 0.85 0.77
CA ARG A 140 -4.51 -0.58 0.60
C ARG A 140 -6.00 -0.85 0.54
N VAL A 141 -6.82 -0.25 1.41
CA VAL A 141 -8.27 -0.50 1.37
C VAL A 141 -8.86 -0.12 0.01
N TRP A 142 -8.50 1.07 -0.49
CA TRP A 142 -8.98 1.59 -1.77
C TRP A 142 -8.44 0.81 -2.97
N ILE A 143 -7.11 0.72 -3.12
CA ILE A 143 -6.48 0.21 -4.35
C ILE A 143 -6.61 -1.31 -4.47
N GLU A 144 -6.58 -2.02 -3.35
CA GLU A 144 -6.80 -3.47 -3.34
C GLU A 144 -8.21 -3.81 -3.83
N GLY A 145 -9.18 -2.91 -3.69
CA GLY A 145 -10.52 -3.08 -4.25
C GLY A 145 -10.49 -3.26 -5.76
N LEU A 146 -9.60 -2.53 -6.45
CA LEU A 146 -9.46 -2.50 -7.90
C LEU A 146 -8.62 -3.64 -8.49
N ARG A 147 -7.87 -4.38 -7.66
CA ARG A 147 -7.02 -5.50 -8.12
C ARG A 147 -7.85 -6.72 -8.52
N SER A 148 -7.50 -7.39 -9.61
CA SER A 148 -8.13 -8.67 -9.96
C SER A 148 -7.53 -9.83 -9.15
N ASP A 149 -6.24 -9.74 -8.81
CA ASP A 149 -5.46 -10.77 -8.16
C ASP A 149 -5.38 -10.58 -6.64
N SER A 150 -6.40 -11.05 -5.91
CA SER A 150 -6.42 -10.98 -4.44
C SER A 150 -7.00 -12.22 -3.79
N LEU A 151 -6.39 -12.62 -2.68
CA LEU A 151 -6.89 -13.71 -1.86
C LEU A 151 -8.18 -13.29 -1.13
N MET A 152 -9.31 -13.86 -1.56
CA MET A 152 -10.62 -13.63 -0.94
C MET A 152 -10.81 -14.50 0.28
N LEU A 153 -11.38 -13.93 1.35
CA LEU A 153 -11.83 -14.71 2.50
C LEU A 153 -13.16 -15.41 2.16
N PRO A 154 -13.26 -16.73 2.30
CA PRO A 154 -14.46 -17.48 1.92
C PRO A 154 -15.71 -17.11 2.74
N PHE A 155 -15.54 -16.50 3.91
CA PHE A 155 -16.66 -16.17 4.82
C PHE A 155 -17.18 -14.73 4.69
N PHE A 156 -16.35 -13.77 4.25
CA PHE A 156 -16.68 -12.35 4.33
C PHE A 156 -16.77 -11.64 2.96
N ASN A 157 -16.55 -12.35 1.84
CA ASN A 157 -16.50 -11.77 0.49
C ASN A 157 -15.62 -10.50 0.41
N MET A 158 -14.59 -10.43 1.26
CA MET A 158 -13.63 -9.33 1.36
C MET A 158 -12.22 -9.87 1.20
N LYS A 159 -11.34 -9.07 0.61
CA LYS A 159 -9.94 -9.42 0.39
C LYS A 159 -9.19 -9.39 1.73
N VAL A 160 -8.36 -10.41 2.01
CA VAL A 160 -7.60 -10.54 3.28
C VAL A 160 -6.79 -9.27 3.57
N SER A 161 -6.13 -8.75 2.54
CA SER A 161 -5.33 -7.53 2.53
C SER A 161 -6.13 -6.29 2.94
N GLN A 162 -7.38 -6.16 2.49
CA GLN A 162 -8.26 -5.05 2.89
C GLN A 162 -8.64 -5.11 4.36
N MET A 163 -8.98 -6.30 4.87
CA MET A 163 -9.35 -6.48 6.27
C MET A 163 -8.18 -6.17 7.21
N ILE A 164 -6.99 -6.69 6.90
CA ILE A 164 -5.77 -6.41 7.67
C ILE A 164 -5.45 -4.91 7.62
N ALA A 165 -5.57 -4.28 6.46
CA ALA A 165 -5.35 -2.85 6.31
C ALA A 165 -6.33 -2.03 7.15
N ALA A 166 -7.63 -2.37 7.14
CA ALA A 166 -8.64 -1.69 7.94
C ALA A 166 -8.37 -1.80 9.45
N ILE A 167 -8.03 -3.00 9.93
CA ILE A 167 -7.65 -3.22 11.34
C ILE A 167 -6.40 -2.38 11.68
N CYS A 168 -5.40 -2.37 10.81
CA CYS A 168 -4.18 -1.61 11.00
C CYS A 168 -4.45 -0.10 11.10
N VAL A 169 -5.33 0.44 10.24
CA VAL A 169 -5.75 1.85 10.26
C VAL A 169 -6.44 2.20 11.58
N LEU A 170 -7.36 1.36 12.06
CA LEU A 170 -8.06 1.57 13.33
C LEU A 170 -7.08 1.59 14.52
N VAL A 171 -6.20 0.59 14.59
CA VAL A 171 -5.19 0.49 15.65
C VAL A 171 -4.25 1.70 15.63
N CYS A 172 -3.76 2.09 14.45
CA CYS A 172 -2.87 3.25 14.32
C CYS A 172 -3.58 4.55 14.73
N SER A 173 -4.86 4.72 14.36
CA SER A 173 -5.67 5.89 14.75
C SER A 173 -5.75 6.02 16.28
N VAL A 174 -6.10 4.93 16.97
CA VAL A 174 -6.17 4.91 18.44
C VAL A 174 -4.80 5.20 19.08
N LEU A 175 -3.72 4.62 18.55
CA LEU A 175 -2.37 4.81 19.09
C LEU A 175 -1.87 6.24 18.91
N ILE A 176 -2.12 6.85 17.75
CA ILE A 176 -1.74 8.25 17.48
C ILE A 176 -2.47 9.19 18.44
N VAL A 177 -3.79 9.01 18.62
CA VAL A 177 -4.59 9.85 19.53
C VAL A 177 -4.11 9.71 20.97
N LYS A 178 -3.99 8.47 21.48
CA LYS A 178 -3.54 8.22 22.86
C LYS A 178 -2.16 8.84 23.13
N LYS A 179 -1.18 8.57 22.26
CA LYS A 179 0.18 9.11 22.44
C LYS A 179 0.24 10.63 22.35
N ARG A 180 -0.55 11.25 21.46
CA ARG A 180 -0.64 12.71 21.42
C ARG A 180 -1.23 13.28 22.71
N MET A 181 -2.29 12.69 23.24
CA MET A 181 -2.89 13.11 24.51
C MET A 181 -1.91 12.98 25.68
N ASP A 182 -1.16 11.88 25.73
CA ASP A 182 -0.17 11.66 26.79
C ASP A 182 1.00 12.66 26.71
N THR A 183 1.44 13.02 25.50
CA THR A 183 2.44 14.08 25.31
C THR A 183 1.93 15.43 25.77
N VAL A 184 0.68 15.78 25.44
CA VAL A 184 0.05 17.04 25.89
C VAL A 184 -0.10 17.07 27.42
N LYS A 185 -0.55 15.97 28.04
CA LYS A 185 -0.68 15.86 29.50
C LYS A 185 0.66 16.03 30.23
N LYS A 186 1.77 15.52 29.66
CA LYS A 186 3.12 15.71 30.22
C LYS A 186 3.65 17.14 30.09
N GLN A 187 3.12 17.93 29.16
CA GLN A 187 3.50 19.33 28.96
C GLN A 187 2.72 20.31 29.85
N VAL A 188 1.58 19.88 30.42
CA VAL A 188 0.87 20.67 31.43
C VAL A 188 1.59 20.50 32.78
N PRO A 189 2.17 21.56 33.37
CA PRO A 189 2.83 21.46 34.68
C PRO A 189 1.82 21.01 35.75
N GLU A 190 2.24 20.13 36.66
CA GLU A 190 1.43 19.65 37.80
C GLU A 190 0.95 20.77 38.74
N GLY A 191 1.36 22.03 38.53
CA GLY A 191 1.05 23.20 39.36
C GLY A 191 -0.33 23.86 39.16
N LYS A 192 -1.22 23.36 38.29
CA LYS A 192 -2.60 23.89 38.15
C LYS A 192 -3.71 22.93 38.58
N LYS A 193 -3.39 21.95 39.43
CA LYS A 193 -4.39 21.05 40.06
C LYS A 193 -4.74 21.39 41.51
N LYS A 194 -4.23 22.51 42.04
CA LYS A 194 -4.65 23.06 43.34
C LYS A 194 -4.69 24.59 43.27
N GLN A 195 -5.83 25.13 42.88
CA GLN A 195 -6.36 26.42 43.33
C GLN A 195 -7.87 26.39 43.14
#